data_AF-A0A948F3K6-F1
#
_entry.id   AF-A0A948F3K6-F1
#
_cell.length_a   1.000
_cell.length_b   1.000
_cell.length_c   1.000
_cell.angle_alpha   90.00
_cell.angle_beta   90.00
_cell.angle_gamma   90.00
#
_symmetry.space_group_name_H-M   'P 1'
#
loop_
_entity.id
_entity.type
_entity.pdbx_description
1 polymer ?
#
loop_
_entity_poly.entity_id
_entity_poly.type
_entity_poly.pdbx_seq_one_letter_code
_entity_poly.pdbx_strand_id
1 'polypeptide(L)'
;MNRARLEQIAGWTVLAGALVLIVLGLARTHKVYAADSEEFGILVFERIPDRQLVVDATFSGVLRRDGRLFSTYDRSEIRGKQTCPT
;
A
#
# COMPACT_ATOMS: atom_id res chain seq x y z
N MET A 1 24.84 -7.70 37.47
CA MET A 1 23.91 -6.95 36.59
C MET A 1 22.49 -7.23 37.08
N ASN A 2 21.73 -6.21 37.48
CA ASN A 2 20.44 -6.39 38.15
C ASN A 2 19.35 -6.87 37.17
N ARG A 3 18.63 -7.93 37.53
CA ARG A 3 17.56 -8.53 36.72
C ARG A 3 16.51 -7.52 36.25
N ALA A 4 16.15 -6.56 37.12
CA ALA A 4 15.23 -5.48 36.78
C ALA A 4 15.72 -4.56 35.65
N ARG A 5 17.03 -4.26 35.58
CA ARG A 5 17.59 -3.47 34.46
C ARG A 5 17.59 -4.27 33.16
N LEU A 6 17.82 -5.58 33.22
CA LEU A 6 17.77 -6.47 32.07
C LEU A 6 16.35 -6.55 31.47
N GLU A 7 15.33 -6.72 32.32
CA GLU A 7 13.92 -6.76 31.90
C GLU A 7 13.49 -5.42 31.29
N GLN A 8 13.92 -4.30 31.87
CA GLN A 8 13.62 -2.98 31.34
C GLN A 8 14.26 -2.75 29.96
N ILE A 9 15.53 -3.12 29.78
CA ILE A 9 16.21 -3.02 28.48
C ILE A 9 15.52 -3.91 27.45
N ALA A 10 15.18 -5.16 27.81
CA ALA A 10 14.46 -6.08 26.92
C ALA A 10 13.08 -5.56 26.52
N GLY A 11 12.34 -4.93 27.44
CA GLY A 11 11.06 -4.30 27.12
C GLY A 11 11.21 -3.16 26.10
N TRP A 12 12.21 -2.31 26.29
CA TRP A 12 12.51 -1.21 25.36
C TRP A 12 12.95 -1.70 23.98
N THR A 13 13.76 -2.77 23.90
CA THR A 13 14.18 -3.33 22.60
C THR A 13 13.01 -3.92 21.84
N VAL A 14 12.10 -4.64 22.50
CA VAL A 14 10.88 -5.17 21.86
C VAL A 14 9.97 -4.03 21.40
N LEU A 15 9.76 -3.00 22.23
CA LEU A 15 8.97 -1.83 21.86
C LEU A 15 9.56 -1.11 20.63
N ALA A 16 10.87 -0.87 20.64
CA ALA A 16 11.57 -0.25 19.52
C ALA A 16 11.46 -1.11 18.24
N GLY A 17 11.62 -2.43 18.35
CA GLY A 17 11.44 -3.35 17.23
C GLY A 17 10.04 -3.31 16.64
N ALA A 18 9.01 -3.31 17.50
CA ALA A 18 7.61 -3.20 17.07
C ALA A 18 7.33 -1.87 16.33
N LEU A 19 7.85 -0.75 16.86
CA LEU A 19 7.71 0.56 16.20
C LEU A 19 8.36 0.57 14.82
N VAL A 20 9.56 -0.01 14.67
CA VAL A 20 10.24 -0.12 13.38
C VAL A 20 9.39 -0.92 12.38
N LEU A 21 8.81 -2.04 12.78
CA LEU A 21 7.95 -2.85 11.92
C LEU A 21 6.69 -2.11 11.48
N ILE A 22 6.06 -1.34 12.38
CA ILE A 22 4.88 -0.52 12.05
C ILE A 22 5.25 0.55 11.02
N VAL A 23 6.36 1.26 11.21
CA VAL A 23 6.84 2.30 10.28
C VAL A 23 7.16 1.70 8.91
N LEU A 24 7.80 0.53 8.86
CA LEU A 24 8.06 -0.19 7.61
C LEU A 24 6.77 -0.62 6.90
N GLY A 25 5.76 -1.05 7.66
CA GLY A 25 4.44 -1.37 7.12
C GLY A 25 3.75 -0.16 6.49
N LEU A 26 3.80 1.00 7.16
CA LEU A 26 3.23 2.26 6.66
C LEU A 26 3.94 2.78 5.39
N ALA A 27 5.24 2.52 5.27
CA ALA A 27 6.02 2.91 4.08
C ALA A 27 5.83 1.95 2.88
N ARG A 28 5.05 0.88 3.04
CA ARG A 28 4.84 -0.10 1.96
C ARG A 28 4.03 0.52 0.82
N THR A 29 4.57 0.41 -0.38
CA THR A 29 3.94 0.86 -1.61
C THR A 29 3.75 -0.31 -2.59
N HIS A 30 2.71 -0.21 -3.42
CA HIS A 30 2.35 -1.20 -4.42
C HIS A 30 2.38 -0.58 -5.81
N LYS A 31 2.79 -1.36 -6.80
CA LYS A 31 2.77 -0.93 -8.20
C LYS A 31 1.41 -1.24 -8.80
N VAL A 32 0.75 -0.25 -9.37
CA VAL A 32 -0.51 -0.37 -10.11
C VAL A 32 -0.29 0.13 -11.53
N TYR A 33 -0.69 -0.67 -12.51
CA TYR A 33 -0.54 -0.39 -13.94
C TYR A 33 -1.80 0.28 -14.49
N ALA A 34 -1.69 1.16 -15.48
CA ALA A 34 -2.85 1.74 -16.14
C ALA A 34 -3.53 0.71 -17.08
N ALA A 35 -4.86 0.60 -17.07
CA ALA A 35 -5.60 -0.39 -17.87
C ALA A 35 -5.56 -0.13 -19.38
N ASP A 36 -5.23 1.08 -19.79
CA ASP A 36 -5.12 1.59 -21.17
C ASP A 36 -3.67 1.59 -21.71
N SER A 37 -2.67 1.25 -20.90
CA SER A 37 -1.25 1.36 -21.28
C SER A 37 -0.72 0.32 -22.28
N GLU A 38 -1.59 -0.39 -23.00
CA GLU A 38 -1.16 -1.21 -24.15
C GLU A 38 -0.92 -0.39 -25.42
N GLU A 39 -1.24 0.91 -25.44
CA GLU A 39 -1.26 1.71 -26.67
C GLU A 39 0.12 1.84 -27.36
N PHE A 40 1.23 1.56 -26.67
CA PHE A 40 2.60 1.55 -27.24
C PHE A 40 3.54 0.47 -26.68
N GLY A 41 3.03 -0.55 -25.97
CA GLY A 41 3.86 -1.58 -25.32
C GLY A 41 4.68 -1.11 -24.11
N ILE A 42 4.43 0.10 -23.62
CA ILE A 42 5.07 0.66 -22.42
C ILE A 42 4.06 0.61 -21.26
N LEU A 43 4.24 -0.36 -20.36
CA LEU A 43 3.48 -0.44 -19.12
C LEU A 43 3.83 0.75 -18.21
N VAL A 44 2.95 1.76 -18.20
CA VAL A 44 3.03 2.86 -17.24
C VAL A 44 2.52 2.35 -15.90
N PHE A 45 3.36 2.46 -14.87
CA PHE A 45 3.00 2.08 -13.51
C PHE A 45 3.08 3.28 -12.58
N GLU A 46 2.12 3.36 -11.66
CA GLU A 46 2.12 4.28 -10.54
C GLU A 46 2.38 3.50 -9.24
N ARG A 47 3.09 4.11 -8.30
CA ARG A 47 3.27 3.54 -6.96
C ARG A 47 2.28 4.17 -6.00
N ILE A 48 1.40 3.36 -5.44
CA ILE A 48 0.43 3.82 -4.44
C ILE A 48 0.74 3.27 -3.05
N PRO A 49 0.51 4.04 -1.99
CA PRO A 49 0.61 3.54 -0.62
C PRO A 49 -0.48 2.50 -0.34
N ASP A 50 -0.21 1.61 0.63
CA ASP A 50 -1.14 0.55 1.05
C ASP A 50 -2.54 1.07 1.39
N ARG A 51 -2.62 2.22 2.09
CA ARG A 51 -3.89 2.90 2.39
C ARG A 51 -4.71 3.20 1.13
N GLN A 52 -4.06 3.67 0.08
CA GLN A 52 -4.74 4.01 -1.18
C GLN A 52 -5.16 2.74 -1.92
N LEU A 53 -4.34 1.69 -1.90
CA LEU A 53 -4.73 0.39 -2.46
C LEU A 53 -6.01 -0.14 -1.81
N VAL A 54 -6.15 -0.04 -0.49
CA VAL A 54 -7.36 -0.48 0.23
C VAL A 54 -8.59 0.33 -0.19
N VAL A 55 -8.44 1.66 -0.30
CA VAL A 55 -9.51 2.53 -0.76
C VAL A 55 -9.91 2.13 -2.17
N ASP A 56 -8.97 2.07 -3.11
CA ASP A 56 -9.26 1.77 -4.50
C ASP A 56 -9.86 0.37 -4.65
N ALA A 57 -9.38 -0.63 -3.90
CA ALA A 57 -9.97 -1.97 -3.89
C ALA A 57 -11.43 -1.98 -3.40
N THR A 58 -11.77 -1.11 -2.44
CA THR A 58 -13.15 -0.97 -1.93
C THR A 58 -14.11 -0.47 -3.02
N PHE A 59 -13.62 0.40 -3.91
CA PHE A 59 -14.42 1.00 -4.99
C PHE A 59 -14.25 0.28 -6.34
N SER A 60 -13.71 -0.95 -6.36
CA SER A 60 -13.37 -1.64 -7.62
C SER A 60 -12.45 -0.84 -8.55
N GLY A 61 -11.66 0.05 -7.96
CA GLY A 61 -10.67 0.93 -8.57
C GLY A 61 -9.38 0.22 -9.01
N VAL A 62 -9.15 -1.00 -8.50
CA VAL A 62 -8.02 -1.84 -8.86
C VAL A 62 -8.49 -3.26 -9.16
N LEU A 63 -8.02 -3.83 -10.27
CA LEU A 63 -8.23 -5.20 -10.69
C LEU A 63 -6.92 -5.97 -10.66
N ARG A 64 -6.95 -7.22 -10.18
CA ARG A 64 -5.80 -8.11 -10.29
C ARG A 64 -5.91 -8.96 -11.55
N ARG A 65 -4.93 -8.85 -12.45
CA ARG A 65 -4.81 -9.68 -13.67
C ARG A 65 -3.38 -10.20 -13.78
N ASP A 66 -3.20 -11.49 -14.03
CA ASP A 66 -1.87 -12.12 -14.19
C ASP A 66 -0.86 -11.81 -13.07
N GLY A 67 -1.35 -11.77 -11.82
CA GLY A 67 -0.54 -11.47 -10.65
C GLY A 67 -0.16 -9.98 -10.48
N ARG A 68 -0.60 -9.10 -11.38
CA ARG A 68 -0.36 -7.65 -11.37
C ARG A 68 -1.64 -6.89 -11.00
N LEU A 69 -1.49 -5.68 -10.47
CA LEU A 69 -2.59 -4.77 -10.12
C LEU A 69 -2.76 -3.75 -11.24
N PHE A 70 -3.97 -3.61 -11.76
CA PHE A 70 -4.32 -2.66 -12.81
C PHE A 70 -5.37 -1.68 -12.29
N SER A 71 -5.22 -0.40 -12.59
CA SER A 71 -6.21 0.63 -12.30
C SER A 71 -7.40 0.49 -13.25
N THR A 72 -8.62 0.57 -12.75
CA THR A 72 -9.83 0.51 -13.59
C THR A 72 -10.28 1.86 -14.12
N TYR A 73 -9.60 2.92 -13.68
CA TYR A 73 -9.85 4.31 -14.05
C TYR A 73 -8.51 5.01 -14.30
N ASP A 74 -8.58 6.12 -15.04
CA ASP A 74 -7.44 7.02 -15.21
C ASP A 74 -7.17 7.79 -13.90
N ARG A 75 -5.97 7.62 -13.36
CA ARG A 75 -5.50 8.23 -12.10
C ARG A 75 -4.94 9.64 -12.30
N SER A 76 -4.72 10.06 -13.54
CA SER A 76 -4.28 11.43 -13.87
C SER A 76 -5.40 12.45 -13.67
N GLU A 77 -6.66 12.01 -13.65
CA GLU A 77 -7.82 12.84 -13.37
C GLU A 77 -8.17 12.86 -11.86
N ILE A 78 -8.33 14.05 -11.28
CA ILE A 78 -8.84 14.21 -9.91
C ILE A 78 -10.34 13.91 -9.92
N ARG A 79 -10.73 12.66 -9.67
CA ARG A 79 -12.14 12.29 -9.48
C ARG A 79 -12.57 12.47 -8.03
N GLY A 80 -13.76 13.03 -7.83
CA GLY A 80 -14.39 13.22 -6.53
C GLY A 80 -14.80 11.90 -5.86
N LYS A 81 -15.64 11.98 -4.82
CA LYS A 81 -16.14 10.80 -4.08
C LYS A 81 -16.82 9.81 -5.04
N GLN A 82 -16.29 8.60 -5.14
CA GLN A 82 -16.92 7.50 -5.88
C GLN A 82 -17.95 6.79 -5.00
N THR A 83 -19.05 6.34 -5.58
CA THR A 83 -20.03 5.49 -4.92
C THR A 83 -19.50 4.06 -4.82
N CYS A 84 -19.64 3.43 -3.66
CA CYS A 84 -19.31 2.01 -3.52
C CYS A 84 -20.19 1.20 -4.48
N PRO A 85 -19.62 0.26 -5.26
CA PRO A 85 -20.42 -0.66 -6.05
C PRO A 85 -21.24 -1.54 -5.10
N THR A 86 -22.57 -1.57 -5.29
CA THR A 86 -23.51 -2.48 -4.60
C THR A 86 -23.53 -3.85 -5.27
#